data_AF-A0A935BEK0-F1
#
_entry.id   AF-A0A935BEK0-F1
#
_cell.length_a   1.000
_cell.length_b   1.000
_cell.length_c   1.000
_cell.angle_alpha   90.00
_cell.angle_beta   90.00
_cell.angle_gamma   90.00
#
_symmetry.space_group_name_H-M   'P 1'
#
loop_
_entity.id
_entity.type
_entity.pdbx_description
1 polymer ?
#
loop_
_entity_poly.entity_id
_entity_poly.type
_entity_poly.pdbx_seq_one_letter_code
_entity_poly.pdbx_strand_id
1 'polypeptide(L)'
;MMKFRTALVALALTLVVSSLSFGQTADVKSIDAYAATIRAFTAKRTSPKLVFADVSNAETEQPSKYQKFASEKALEKHRDKSEVYSIAYAWKKGGKVVATNFTLSSPSGDWVKYNFHVFRADGTLAMVESDYRTFMGDFVVIRKRYFDTAGKEIHKTVKIQDLKTRKPKKAPGGIMGDDPDEVDYYLTTAGLPFADILN
;
A
#
# COMPACT_ATOMS: atom_id res chain seq x y z
N MET A 1 -10.22 -7.20 76.95
CA MET A 1 -10.56 -7.76 75.61
C MET A 1 -10.22 -6.71 74.56
N MET A 2 -9.13 -6.89 73.81
CA MET A 2 -8.94 -6.27 72.49
C MET A 2 -7.77 -6.99 71.79
N LYS A 3 -8.07 -7.68 70.70
CA LYS A 3 -7.09 -8.36 69.84
C LYS A 3 -6.85 -7.46 68.62
N PHE A 4 -5.65 -6.88 68.49
CA PHE A 4 -5.23 -6.25 67.25
C PHE A 4 -4.58 -7.30 66.34
N ARG A 5 -5.17 -7.50 65.16
CA ARG A 5 -4.59 -8.29 64.06
C ARG A 5 -3.83 -7.34 63.16
N THR A 6 -2.51 -7.47 63.10
CA THR A 6 -1.67 -6.73 62.15
C THR A 6 -1.67 -7.48 60.82
N ALA A 7 -2.19 -6.84 59.77
CA ALA A 7 -2.15 -7.33 58.40
C ALA A 7 -0.76 -7.09 57.81
N LEU A 8 -0.19 -8.12 57.16
CA LEU A 8 1.05 -8.01 56.39
C LEU A 8 0.68 -7.62 54.96
N VAL A 9 1.14 -6.46 54.51
CA VAL A 9 1.00 -6.00 53.12
C VAL A 9 2.16 -6.57 52.30
N ALA A 10 1.87 -7.40 51.32
CA ALA A 10 2.83 -7.86 50.33
C ALA A 10 3.01 -6.80 49.24
N LEU A 11 4.20 -6.19 49.18
CA LEU A 11 4.57 -5.24 48.13
C LEU A 11 5.17 -6.03 46.95
N ALA A 12 4.38 -6.27 45.90
CA ALA A 12 4.86 -6.87 44.66
C ALA A 12 5.51 -5.78 43.79
N LEU A 13 6.84 -5.85 43.65
CA LEU A 13 7.64 -4.96 42.82
C LEU A 13 7.55 -5.42 41.35
N THR A 14 6.62 -4.85 40.56
CA THR A 14 6.58 -5.10 39.11
C THR A 14 7.64 -4.26 38.41
N LEU A 15 8.78 -4.89 38.08
CA LEU A 15 9.75 -4.38 37.11
C LEU A 15 9.10 -4.39 35.71
N VAL A 16 8.61 -3.24 35.28
CA VAL A 16 8.22 -3.03 33.88
C VAL A 16 9.51 -2.87 33.08
N VAL A 17 9.94 -3.93 32.41
CA VAL A 17 11.07 -3.88 31.47
C VAL A 17 10.55 -3.24 30.18
N SER A 18 10.82 -1.94 30.01
CA SER A 18 10.55 -1.17 28.80
C SER A 18 11.54 -1.52 27.68
N SER A 19 11.53 -2.76 27.22
CA SER A 19 12.30 -3.18 26.04
C SER A 19 11.33 -3.41 24.90
N LEU A 20 11.24 -2.49 23.94
CA LEU A 20 10.75 -2.70 22.56
C LEU A 20 10.60 -1.34 21.84
N SER A 21 11.69 -0.82 21.27
CA SER A 21 11.60 0.28 20.27
C SER A 21 12.79 0.34 19.31
N PHE A 22 13.97 -0.20 19.67
CA PHE A 22 15.16 -0.12 18.82
C PHE A 22 15.14 -1.04 17.58
N GLY A 23 14.50 -2.23 17.66
CA GLY A 23 14.44 -3.17 16.53
C GLY A 23 13.57 -2.67 15.37
N GLN A 24 12.42 -2.08 15.70
CA GLN A 24 11.42 -1.63 14.71
C GLN A 24 11.96 -0.50 13.81
N THR A 25 12.78 0.41 14.33
CA THR A 25 13.40 1.47 13.52
C THR A 25 14.48 0.94 12.57
N ALA A 26 15.25 -0.06 13.00
CA ALA A 26 16.24 -0.71 12.14
C ALA A 26 15.57 -1.46 10.98
N ASP A 27 14.45 -2.13 11.25
CA ASP A 27 13.66 -2.84 10.24
C ASP A 27 13.10 -1.88 9.18
N VAL A 28 12.49 -0.76 9.58
CA VAL A 28 11.96 0.24 8.64
C VAL A 28 13.05 0.80 7.72
N LYS A 29 14.22 1.15 8.26
CA LYS A 29 15.35 1.66 7.47
C LYS A 29 15.85 0.64 6.45
N SER A 30 15.89 -0.64 6.82
CA SER A 30 16.27 -1.73 5.91
C SER A 30 15.26 -1.89 4.77
N ILE A 31 13.96 -1.79 5.08
CA ILE A 31 12.88 -1.85 4.09
C ILE A 31 12.94 -0.66 3.15
N ASP A 32 13.22 0.55 3.64
CA ASP A 32 13.40 1.74 2.80
C ASP A 32 14.57 1.58 1.81
N ALA A 33 15.71 1.08 2.27
CA ALA A 33 16.87 0.82 1.40
C ALA A 33 16.55 -0.24 0.32
N TYR A 34 15.84 -1.30 0.71
CA TYR A 34 15.36 -2.31 -0.23
C TYR A 34 14.39 -1.70 -1.25
N ALA A 35 13.40 -0.95 -0.79
CA ALA A 35 12.43 -0.28 -1.65
C ALA A 35 13.08 0.72 -2.62
N ALA A 36 14.10 1.46 -2.18
CA ALA A 36 14.86 2.36 -3.05
C ALA A 36 15.55 1.59 -4.18
N THR A 37 16.12 0.41 -3.88
CA THR A 37 16.74 -0.47 -4.88
C THR A 37 15.69 -0.97 -5.90
N ILE A 38 14.50 -1.35 -5.43
CA ILE A 38 13.41 -1.79 -6.29
C ILE A 38 12.88 -0.63 -7.15
N ARG A 39 12.70 0.57 -6.60
CA ARG A 39 12.32 1.77 -7.37
C ARG A 39 13.34 2.11 -8.44
N ALA A 40 14.62 2.06 -8.12
CA ALA A 40 15.69 2.27 -9.10
C ALA A 40 15.66 1.21 -10.22
N PHE A 41 15.27 -0.03 -9.90
CA PHE A 41 15.04 -1.07 -10.91
C PHE A 41 13.81 -0.76 -11.78
N THR A 42 12.66 -0.43 -11.19
CA THR A 42 11.41 -0.18 -11.95
C THR A 42 11.45 1.10 -12.78
N ALA A 43 12.25 2.09 -12.40
CA ALA A 43 12.43 3.35 -13.13
C ALA A 43 13.24 3.19 -14.43
N LYS A 44 14.00 2.09 -14.60
CA LYS A 44 14.75 1.83 -15.83
C LYS A 44 13.78 1.49 -16.96
N ARG A 45 13.87 2.21 -18.08
CA ARG A 45 13.05 1.95 -19.29
C ARG A 45 13.18 0.52 -19.82
N THR A 46 14.33 -0.11 -19.59
CA THR A 46 14.62 -1.49 -20.02
C THR A 46 14.02 -2.55 -19.10
N SER A 47 13.52 -2.18 -17.92
CA SER A 47 12.96 -3.16 -17.00
C SER A 47 11.62 -3.68 -17.55
N PRO A 48 11.50 -4.99 -17.81
CA PRO A 48 10.27 -5.53 -18.36
C PRO A 48 9.14 -5.35 -17.35
N LYS A 49 8.10 -4.63 -17.78
CA LYS A 49 6.86 -4.48 -17.03
C LYS A 49 5.74 -5.24 -17.72
N LEU A 50 4.97 -5.97 -16.93
CA LEU A 50 3.71 -6.55 -17.34
C LEU A 50 2.62 -5.50 -17.16
N VAL A 51 1.68 -5.43 -18.08
CA VAL A 51 0.57 -4.46 -18.07
C VAL A 51 -0.72 -5.23 -17.88
N PHE A 52 -1.49 -4.85 -16.87
CA PHE A 52 -2.80 -5.43 -16.57
C PHE A 52 -3.83 -4.33 -16.39
N ALA A 53 -5.09 -4.64 -16.64
CA ALA A 53 -6.20 -3.78 -16.25
C ALA A 53 -7.43 -4.62 -15.92
N ASP A 54 -8.25 -4.11 -15.00
CA ASP A 54 -9.59 -4.62 -14.75
C ASP A 54 -10.51 -4.18 -15.89
N VAL A 55 -11.06 -5.16 -16.62
CA VAL A 55 -11.98 -4.93 -17.75
C VAL A 55 -13.43 -5.27 -17.38
N SER A 56 -13.72 -5.45 -16.09
CA SER A 56 -15.09 -5.58 -15.58
C SER A 56 -15.85 -4.26 -15.77
N ASN A 57 -17.17 -4.35 -15.92
CA ASN A 57 -18.00 -3.15 -15.99
C ASN A 57 -18.23 -2.60 -14.58
N ALA A 58 -17.65 -1.43 -14.29
CA ALA A 58 -17.75 -0.77 -12.99
C ALA A 58 -19.16 -0.28 -12.62
N GLU A 59 -20.11 -0.24 -13.57
CA GLU A 59 -21.53 0.06 -13.30
C GLU A 59 -22.33 -1.18 -12.89
N THR A 60 -21.71 -2.37 -12.96
CA THR A 60 -22.35 -3.63 -12.60
C THR A 60 -21.64 -4.23 -11.40
N GLU A 61 -22.37 -4.97 -10.55
CA GLU A 61 -21.80 -5.69 -9.39
C GLU A 61 -20.96 -6.93 -9.80
N GLN A 62 -20.35 -6.91 -10.99
CA GLN A 62 -19.53 -8.00 -11.46
C GLN A 62 -18.19 -8.05 -10.70
N PRO A 63 -17.66 -9.25 -10.44
CA PRO A 63 -16.35 -9.38 -9.86
C PRO A 63 -15.29 -8.80 -10.82
N SER A 64 -14.24 -8.23 -10.22
CA SER A 64 -13.07 -7.74 -10.94
C SER A 64 -12.53 -8.79 -11.91
N LYS A 65 -12.21 -8.37 -13.13
CA LYS A 65 -11.71 -9.24 -14.19
C LYS A 65 -10.45 -8.63 -14.80
N TYR A 66 -9.30 -8.98 -14.23
CA TYR A 66 -8.03 -8.51 -14.78
C TYR A 66 -7.67 -9.23 -16.07
N GLN A 67 -7.19 -8.46 -17.04
CA GLN A 67 -6.62 -8.95 -18.29
C GLN A 67 -5.19 -8.43 -18.46
N LYS A 68 -4.32 -9.28 -19.02
CA LYS A 68 -2.95 -8.92 -19.42
C LYS A 68 -2.95 -8.27 -20.81
N PHE A 69 -2.23 -7.16 -20.95
CA PHE A 69 -2.02 -6.45 -22.20
C PHE A 69 -0.58 -6.63 -22.68
N ALA A 70 -0.39 -6.69 -24.00
CA ALA A 70 0.92 -6.86 -24.60
C ALA A 70 1.86 -5.65 -24.38
N SER A 71 1.29 -4.46 -24.19
CA SER A 71 2.01 -3.20 -23.95
C SER A 71 1.07 -2.12 -23.40
N GLU A 72 1.63 -1.01 -22.93
CA GLU A 72 0.86 0.18 -22.58
C GLU A 72 0.05 0.71 -23.77
N LYS A 73 0.65 0.74 -24.96
CA LYS A 73 -0.05 1.16 -26.18
C LYS A 73 -1.27 0.28 -26.50
N ALA A 74 -1.20 -1.02 -26.20
CA ALA A 74 -2.34 -1.92 -26.37
C ALA A 74 -3.45 -1.63 -25.35
N LEU A 75 -3.08 -1.29 -24.11
CA LEU A 75 -4.02 -0.84 -23.09
C LEU A 75 -4.65 0.51 -23.47
N GLU A 76 -3.87 1.47 -23.94
CA GLU A 76 -4.36 2.78 -24.43
C GLU A 76 -5.42 2.61 -25.53
N LYS A 77 -5.12 1.78 -26.55
CA LYS A 77 -6.08 1.48 -27.63
C LYS A 77 -7.36 0.81 -27.12
N HIS A 78 -7.29 0.03 -26.04
CA HIS A 78 -8.47 -0.54 -25.40
C HIS A 78 -9.29 0.55 -24.70
N ARG A 79 -8.61 1.47 -24.01
CA ARG A 79 -9.23 2.61 -23.31
C ARG A 79 -9.93 3.60 -24.25
N ASP A 80 -9.55 3.67 -25.52
CA ASP A 80 -10.29 4.44 -26.53
C ASP A 80 -11.73 3.93 -26.76
N LYS A 81 -12.06 2.72 -26.29
CA LYS A 81 -13.35 2.05 -26.54
C LYS A 81 -14.08 1.63 -25.27
N SER A 82 -13.41 1.61 -24.13
CA SER A 82 -13.94 1.07 -22.90
C SER A 82 -13.29 1.76 -21.71
N GLU A 83 -14.10 2.17 -20.75
CA GLU A 83 -13.60 2.77 -19.53
C GLU A 83 -12.84 1.74 -18.70
N VAL A 84 -11.71 2.17 -18.12
CA VAL A 84 -10.84 1.34 -17.29
C VAL A 84 -10.42 2.15 -16.08
N TYR A 85 -10.85 1.69 -14.90
CA TYR A 85 -10.66 2.40 -13.64
C TYR A 85 -9.62 1.77 -12.73
N SER A 86 -9.15 0.56 -13.05
CA SER A 86 -8.02 -0.07 -12.37
C SER A 86 -7.02 -0.60 -13.39
N ILE A 87 -5.80 -0.08 -13.30
CA ILE A 87 -4.65 -0.51 -14.10
C ILE A 87 -3.58 -0.98 -13.13
N ALA A 88 -2.89 -2.08 -13.46
CA ALA A 88 -1.76 -2.55 -12.68
C ALA A 88 -0.54 -2.81 -13.56
N TYR A 89 0.59 -2.28 -13.14
CA TYR A 89 1.90 -2.64 -13.67
C TYR A 89 2.58 -3.60 -12.69
N ALA A 90 3.24 -4.64 -13.21
CA ALA A 90 4.04 -5.55 -12.38
C ALA A 90 5.45 -5.71 -12.95
N TRP A 91 6.43 -5.75 -12.07
CA TRP A 91 7.83 -5.98 -12.43
C TRP A 91 8.33 -7.28 -11.82
N LYS A 92 9.02 -8.08 -12.64
CA LYS A 92 9.65 -9.32 -12.21
C LYS A 92 11.18 -9.19 -12.16
N LYS A 93 11.81 -9.82 -11.17
CA LYS A 93 13.27 -10.02 -11.09
C LYS A 93 13.54 -11.48 -10.73
N GLY A 94 14.30 -12.18 -11.57
CA GLY A 94 14.52 -13.63 -11.40
C GLY A 94 13.21 -14.45 -11.43
N GLY A 95 12.27 -14.08 -12.30
CA GLY A 95 10.96 -14.74 -12.42
C GLY A 95 9.92 -14.36 -11.35
N LYS A 96 10.32 -13.72 -10.26
CA LYS A 96 9.44 -13.35 -9.14
C LYS A 96 8.97 -11.91 -9.22
N VAL A 97 7.71 -11.63 -8.87
CA VAL A 97 7.19 -10.26 -8.77
C VAL A 97 7.86 -9.55 -7.60
N VAL A 98 8.49 -8.40 -7.87
CA VAL A 98 9.19 -7.60 -6.85
C VAL A 98 8.53 -6.24 -6.61
N ALA A 99 7.71 -5.79 -7.54
CA ALA A 99 6.92 -4.58 -7.39
C ALA A 99 5.64 -4.64 -8.21
N THR A 100 4.63 -3.93 -7.74
CA THR A 100 3.46 -3.56 -8.54
C THR A 100 3.16 -2.08 -8.36
N ASN A 101 2.51 -1.48 -9.35
CA ASN A 101 1.98 -0.12 -9.26
C ASN A 101 0.55 -0.14 -9.80
N PHE A 102 -0.41 0.06 -8.91
CA PHE A 102 -1.81 0.22 -9.30
C PHE A 102 -2.11 1.69 -9.56
N THR A 103 -2.91 1.95 -10.58
CA THR A 103 -3.61 3.22 -10.77
C THR A 103 -5.10 2.92 -10.66
N LEU A 104 -5.73 3.45 -9.62
CA LEU A 104 -7.16 3.36 -9.35
C LEU A 104 -7.75 4.75 -9.56
N SER A 105 -8.91 4.88 -10.19
CA SER A 105 -9.56 6.18 -10.40
C SER A 105 -11.08 6.06 -10.33
N SER A 106 -11.79 7.14 -9.98
CA SER A 106 -13.24 7.14 -10.07
C SER A 106 -13.75 7.23 -11.50
N PRO A 107 -14.97 6.73 -11.77
CA PRO A 107 -15.73 7.04 -12.98
C PRO A 107 -15.92 8.53 -13.24
N SER A 108 -16.11 9.33 -12.19
CA SER A 108 -16.24 10.78 -12.31
C SER A 108 -14.93 11.50 -12.66
N GLY A 109 -13.78 10.85 -12.46
CA GLY A 109 -12.46 11.48 -12.56
C GLY A 109 -12.09 12.40 -11.38
N ASP A 110 -12.92 12.45 -10.34
CA ASP A 110 -12.68 13.31 -9.17
C ASP A 110 -11.46 12.91 -8.32
N TRP A 111 -11.07 11.64 -8.38
CA TRP A 111 -9.92 11.12 -7.66
C TRP A 111 -9.11 10.09 -8.45
N VAL A 112 -7.83 9.99 -8.08
CA VAL A 112 -6.91 8.94 -8.51
C VAL A 112 -6.06 8.49 -7.32
N LYS A 113 -5.79 7.18 -7.23
CA LYS A 113 -4.96 6.56 -6.21
C LYS A 113 -3.88 5.72 -6.88
N TYR A 114 -2.63 5.94 -6.49
CA TYR A 114 -1.51 5.10 -6.91
C TYR A 114 -1.04 4.24 -5.74
N ASN A 115 -1.00 2.92 -5.90
CA ASN A 115 -0.47 2.02 -4.87
C ASN A 115 0.77 1.29 -5.38
N PHE A 116 1.93 1.75 -4.94
CA PHE A 116 3.22 1.17 -5.27
C PHE A 116 3.63 0.16 -4.19
N HIS A 117 3.56 -1.13 -4.54
CA HIS A 117 3.93 -2.23 -3.66
C HIS A 117 5.38 -2.65 -3.91
N VAL A 118 6.08 -3.00 -2.85
CA VAL A 118 7.41 -3.61 -2.88
C VAL A 118 7.34 -4.96 -2.17
N PHE A 119 7.59 -6.04 -2.92
CA PHE A 119 7.56 -7.40 -2.41
C PHE A 119 8.98 -7.91 -2.14
N ARG A 120 9.14 -8.72 -1.09
CA ARG A 120 10.36 -9.48 -0.81
C ARG A 120 10.50 -10.65 -1.79
N ALA A 121 11.66 -11.31 -1.77
CA ALA A 121 11.95 -12.46 -2.62
C ALA A 121 11.08 -13.70 -2.32
N ASP A 122 10.45 -13.76 -1.14
CA ASP A 122 9.48 -14.80 -0.76
C ASP A 122 8.04 -14.47 -1.20
N GLY A 123 7.82 -13.28 -1.78
CA GLY A 123 6.50 -12.82 -2.22
C GLY A 123 5.70 -12.06 -1.16
N THR A 124 6.22 -11.87 0.05
CA THR A 124 5.56 -11.07 1.11
C THR A 124 5.76 -9.57 0.87
N LEU A 125 4.79 -8.75 1.28
CA LEU A 125 4.86 -7.30 1.15
C LEU A 125 5.86 -6.74 2.17
N ALA A 126 6.84 -5.96 1.69
CA ALA A 126 7.74 -5.21 2.56
C ALA A 126 7.18 -3.82 2.86
N MET A 127 6.67 -3.14 1.83
CA MET A 127 6.15 -1.79 1.93
C MET A 127 5.15 -1.51 0.81
N VAL A 128 4.15 -0.67 1.12
CA VAL A 128 3.29 -0.04 0.12
C VAL A 128 3.32 1.48 0.33
N GLU A 129 3.46 2.23 -0.76
CA GLU A 129 3.23 3.67 -0.80
C GLU A 129 1.96 3.94 -1.60
N SER A 130 0.96 4.52 -0.92
CA SER A 130 -0.27 5.02 -1.53
C SER A 130 -0.17 6.53 -1.73
N ASP A 131 -0.45 7.00 -2.95
CA ASP A 131 -0.58 8.42 -3.32
C ASP A 131 -2.02 8.63 -3.80
N TYR A 132 -2.89 9.05 -2.89
CA TYR A 132 -4.28 9.39 -3.17
C TYR A 132 -4.39 10.88 -3.48
N ARG A 133 -5.05 11.24 -4.58
CA ARG A 133 -5.23 12.61 -5.05
C ARG A 133 -6.69 12.83 -5.36
N THR A 134 -7.25 13.93 -4.86
CA THR A 134 -8.66 14.25 -5.09
C THR A 134 -8.88 15.75 -5.24
N PHE A 135 -9.81 16.10 -6.13
CA PHE A 135 -10.32 17.46 -6.23
C PHE A 135 -11.29 17.80 -5.09
N MET A 136 -11.84 16.80 -4.39
CA MET A 136 -12.66 17.01 -3.21
C MET A 136 -11.82 17.55 -2.06
N GLY A 137 -11.74 18.87 -1.92
CA GLY A 137 -10.89 19.52 -0.92
C GLY A 137 -9.44 19.74 -1.39
N ASP A 138 -9.14 19.51 -2.67
CA ASP A 138 -7.85 19.79 -3.32
C ASP A 138 -6.65 19.30 -2.49
N PHE A 139 -6.51 17.99 -2.31
CA PHE A 139 -5.40 17.45 -1.53
C PHE A 139 -4.80 16.17 -2.10
N VAL A 140 -3.63 15.85 -1.55
CA VAL A 140 -2.89 14.62 -1.78
C VAL A 140 -2.61 13.99 -0.42
N VAL A 141 -2.93 12.71 -0.28
CA VAL A 141 -2.58 11.90 0.90
C VAL A 141 -1.56 10.86 0.46
N ILE A 142 -0.35 10.98 1.01
CA ILE A 142 0.73 10.00 0.82
C ILE A 142 0.82 9.16 2.07
N ARG A 143 0.59 7.85 1.94
CA ARG A 143 0.72 6.89 3.03
C ARG A 143 1.82 5.89 2.70
N LYS A 144 2.71 5.65 3.65
CA LYS A 144 3.60 4.49 3.59
C LYS A 144 3.28 3.56 4.73
N ARG A 145 3.07 2.29 4.43
CA ARG A 145 2.93 1.22 5.41
C ARG A 145 4.06 0.22 5.22
N TYR A 146 4.63 -0.23 6.32
CA TYR A 146 5.75 -1.17 6.36
C TYR A 146 5.29 -2.40 7.10
N PHE A 147 5.68 -3.57 6.60
CA PHE A 147 5.22 -4.84 7.13
C PHE A 147 6.41 -5.71 7.48
N ASP A 148 6.28 -6.60 8.46
CA ASP A 148 7.23 -7.69 8.66
C ASP A 148 6.97 -8.83 7.66
N THR A 149 7.71 -9.95 7.80
CA THR A 149 7.55 -11.13 6.93
C THR A 149 6.28 -11.92 7.20
N ALA A 150 5.62 -11.73 8.35
CA ALA A 150 4.33 -12.34 8.66
C ALA A 150 3.15 -11.51 8.12
N GLY A 151 3.43 -10.36 7.50
CA GLY A 151 2.41 -9.44 6.98
C GLY A 151 1.82 -8.51 8.03
N LYS A 152 2.40 -8.44 9.24
CA LYS A 152 1.97 -7.50 10.28
C LYS A 152 2.52 -6.11 9.98
N GLU A 153 1.66 -5.09 10.03
CA GLU A 153 2.09 -3.69 9.91
C GLU A 153 2.99 -3.33 11.10
N ILE A 154 4.25 -2.99 10.82
CA ILE A 154 5.23 -2.56 11.82
C ILE A 154 5.44 -1.05 11.81
N HIS A 155 5.02 -0.33 10.78
CA HIS A 155 5.11 1.13 10.78
C HIS A 155 4.16 1.75 9.75
N LYS A 156 3.72 2.98 10.02
CA LYS A 156 2.89 3.76 9.12
C LYS A 156 3.28 5.23 9.19
N THR A 157 3.33 5.88 8.03
CA THR A 157 3.48 7.33 7.91
C THR A 157 2.37 7.88 7.02
N VAL A 158 1.91 9.09 7.32
CA VAL A 158 0.89 9.80 6.54
C VAL A 158 1.37 11.23 6.33
N LYS A 159 1.28 11.72 5.10
CA LYS A 159 1.53 13.11 4.74
C LYS A 159 0.34 13.62 3.94
N ILE A 160 -0.19 14.76 4.35
CA ILE A 160 -1.30 15.42 3.66
C ILE A 160 -0.79 16.74 3.10
N GLN A 161 -1.03 16.94 1.81
CA GLN A 161 -0.55 18.09 1.07
C GLN A 161 -1.69 18.70 0.27
N ASP A 162 -1.57 19.99 -0.02
CA ASP A 162 -2.41 20.65 -1.00
C ASP A 162 -2.10 20.13 -2.42
N LEU A 163 -3.13 19.85 -3.20
CA LEU A 163 -3.00 19.21 -4.52
C LEU A 163 -2.19 20.05 -5.50
N LYS A 164 -2.36 21.37 -5.47
CA LYS A 164 -1.72 22.32 -6.39
C LYS A 164 -0.32 22.70 -5.91
N THR A 165 -0.20 23.11 -4.65
CA THR A 165 1.03 23.70 -4.13
C THR A 165 1.99 22.69 -3.51
N ARG A 166 1.54 21.45 -3.25
CA ARG A 166 2.29 20.39 -2.53
C ARG A 166 2.73 20.76 -1.11
N LYS A 167 2.28 21.91 -0.58
CA LYS A 167 2.55 22.32 0.78
C LYS A 167 1.74 21.47 1.77
N PRO A 168 2.25 21.23 2.99
CA PRO A 168 1.49 20.54 4.02
C PRO A 168 0.10 21.17 4.23
N LYS A 169 -0.93 20.34 4.33
CA LYS A 169 -2.32 20.75 4.55
C LYS A 169 -2.89 19.95 5.71
N LYS A 170 -3.78 20.53 6.51
CA LYS A 170 -4.49 19.80 7.57
C LYS A 170 -5.41 18.76 6.94
N ALA A 171 -5.60 17.63 7.61
CA ALA A 171 -6.59 16.65 7.21
C ALA A 171 -7.98 17.31 7.13
N PRO A 172 -8.66 17.28 5.97
CA PRO A 172 -10.08 17.60 5.95
C PRO A 172 -10.83 16.64 6.89
N GLY A 173 -11.81 17.13 7.65
CA GLY A 173 -12.68 16.26 8.43
C GLY A 173 -13.65 15.51 7.52
N GLY A 174 -13.89 14.21 7.77
CA GLY A 174 -14.94 13.44 7.10
C GLY A 174 -14.68 13.10 5.62
N ILE A 175 -13.43 12.81 5.25
CA ILE A 175 -13.06 12.50 3.87
C ILE A 175 -13.63 11.16 3.40
N MET A 176 -14.27 11.17 2.23
CA MET A 176 -14.61 9.98 1.46
C MET A 176 -13.38 9.48 0.67
N GLY A 177 -13.07 8.17 0.72
CA GLY A 177 -12.01 7.55 -0.09
C GLY A 177 -10.58 7.65 0.45
N ASP A 178 -10.40 8.21 1.65
CA ASP A 178 -9.16 8.15 2.42
C ASP A 178 -9.39 7.51 3.78
N ASP A 179 -10.27 6.52 3.84
CA ASP A 179 -10.48 5.72 5.05
C ASP A 179 -9.11 5.14 5.48
N PRO A 180 -8.63 5.39 6.71
CA PRO A 180 -7.39 4.81 7.20
C PRO A 180 -7.43 3.27 7.26
N ASP A 181 -8.62 2.69 7.26
CA ASP A 181 -8.89 1.25 7.36
C ASP A 181 -9.22 0.62 5.99
N GLU A 182 -9.35 1.43 4.92
CA GLU A 182 -9.42 0.90 3.55
C GLU A 182 -8.08 0.25 3.16
N VAL A 183 -8.15 -1.04 2.85
CA VAL A 183 -7.01 -1.90 2.53
C VAL A 183 -6.91 -2.10 1.03
N ASP A 184 -6.32 -1.13 0.35
CA ASP A 184 -6.04 -1.24 -1.11
C ASP A 184 -4.63 -1.79 -1.39
N TYR A 185 -4.18 -2.73 -0.55
CA TYR A 185 -2.90 -3.36 -0.73
C TYR A 185 -2.94 -4.87 -0.53
N TYR A 186 -2.00 -5.55 -1.19
CA TYR A 186 -1.90 -7.00 -1.17
C TYR A 186 -0.68 -7.42 -0.35
N LEU A 187 -0.91 -8.19 0.72
CA LEU A 187 0.16 -8.66 1.62
C LEU A 187 1.10 -9.68 0.96
N THR A 188 0.66 -10.33 -0.12
CA THR A 188 1.47 -11.29 -0.87
C THR A 188 1.27 -11.14 -2.37
N THR A 189 2.23 -11.58 -3.16
CA THR A 189 2.10 -11.64 -4.63
C THR A 189 1.03 -12.63 -5.10
N ALA A 190 0.72 -13.65 -4.29
CA ALA A 190 -0.35 -14.61 -4.57
C ALA A 190 -1.75 -14.00 -4.35
N GLY A 191 -1.85 -12.96 -3.51
CA GLY A 191 -3.12 -12.23 -3.30
C GLY A 191 -3.41 -11.19 -4.36
N LEU A 192 -2.51 -10.95 -5.33
CA LEU A 192 -2.76 -10.00 -6.42
C LEU A 192 -3.97 -10.46 -7.25
N PRO A 193 -4.81 -9.53 -7.74
CA PRO A 193 -6.04 -9.87 -8.45
C PRO A 193 -5.79 -10.42 -9.86
N PHE A 194 -4.53 -10.40 -10.30
CA PHE A 194 -4.05 -10.99 -11.55
C PHE A 194 -3.02 -12.11 -11.29
N ALA A 195 -2.96 -12.67 -10.08
CA ALA A 195 -1.98 -13.70 -9.72
C ALA A 195 -2.03 -14.90 -10.67
N ASP A 196 -3.24 -15.35 -11.04
CA ASP A 196 -3.45 -16.52 -11.91
C ASP A 196 -2.97 -16.30 -13.36
N ILE A 197 -2.81 -15.04 -13.78
CA ILE A 197 -2.38 -14.66 -15.14
C ILE A 197 -0.98 -14.05 -15.16
N LEU A 198 -0.20 -14.21 -14.08
CA LEU A 198 1.19 -13.78 -14.00
C LEU A 198 2.14 -14.65 -14.85
N ASN A 199 1.67 -15.76 -15.41
CA ASN A 199 2.47 -16.68 -16.21
C ASN A 199 3.11 -16.01 -17.45
#